data_AF-A0A2N2P3S7-F1
#
_entry.id   AF-A0A2N2P3S7-F1
#
_cell.length_a   1.000
_cell.length_b   1.000
_cell.length_c   1.000
_cell.angle_alpha   90.00
_cell.angle_beta   90.00
_cell.angle_gamma   90.00
#
_symmetry.space_group_name_H-M   'P 1'
#
loop_
_entity.id
_entity.type
_entity.pdbx_description
1 polymer ?
#
loop_
_entity_poly.entity_id
_entity_poly.type
_entity_poly.pdbx_seq_one_letter_code
_entity_poly.pdbx_strand_id
1 'polypeptide(L)'
;MPNYPKDIEAEIIFLLPEHGGRKKPIISGLRPQFYYDGRDWDGTMHFDTEEHMPMGIPIIMYFAFISPECHWGKLLPGKEFQLRDGPKIIGNGRILRLIDLEESANTASQSETYSIMRKNND
;
A
#
# COMPACT_ATOMS: atom_id res chain seq x y z
N MET A 1 4.09 -5.90 19.49
CA MET A 1 4.22 -5.16 18.22
C MET A 1 2.98 -4.29 18.05
N PRO A 2 3.08 -3.06 17.50
CA PRO A 2 1.91 -2.25 17.23
C PRO A 2 0.98 -3.00 16.25
N ASN A 3 -0.32 -2.98 16.52
CA ASN A 3 -1.31 -3.53 15.59
C ASN A 3 -1.51 -2.52 14.45
N TYR A 4 -0.68 -2.61 13.42
CA TYR A 4 -0.85 -1.78 12.22
C TYR A 4 -1.98 -2.34 11.35
N PRO A 5 -2.81 -1.50 10.72
CA PRO A 5 -3.79 -1.96 9.74
C PRO A 5 -3.10 -2.71 8.60
N LYS A 6 -3.74 -3.77 8.07
CA LYS A 6 -3.21 -4.59 6.98
C LYS A 6 -4.34 -4.90 6.00
N ASP A 7 -4.45 -4.11 4.95
CA ASP A 7 -5.46 -4.35 3.90
C ASP A 7 -5.05 -5.49 2.98
N ILE A 8 -3.76 -5.59 2.65
CA ILE A 8 -3.22 -6.63 1.76
C ILE A 8 -1.87 -7.17 2.24
N GLU A 9 -1.59 -8.40 1.82
CA GLU A 9 -0.26 -8.98 1.78
C GLU A 9 0.21 -9.06 0.33
N ALA A 10 1.43 -8.61 0.07
CA ALA A 10 2.00 -8.64 -1.26
C ALA A 10 3.47 -9.05 -1.23
N GLU A 11 3.88 -9.67 -2.33
CA GLU A 11 5.28 -9.91 -2.65
C GLU A 11 5.83 -8.66 -3.35
N ILE A 12 6.95 -8.15 -2.86
CA ILE A 12 7.61 -6.94 -3.37
C ILE A 12 9.03 -7.28 -3.81
N ILE A 13 9.44 -6.74 -4.95
CA ILE A 13 10.84 -6.70 -5.38
C ILE A 13 11.24 -5.23 -5.47
N PHE A 14 12.04 -4.76 -4.52
CA PHE A 14 12.58 -3.40 -4.59
C PHE A 14 13.70 -3.33 -5.63
N LEU A 15 13.75 -2.21 -6.36
CA LEU A 15 14.81 -1.97 -7.33
C LEU A 15 16.15 -1.72 -6.61
N LEU A 16 17.22 -2.25 -7.18
CA LEU A 16 18.58 -1.94 -6.73
C LEU A 16 18.90 -0.46 -6.97
N PRO A 17 19.72 0.19 -6.11
CA PRO A 17 20.11 1.59 -6.31
C PRO A 17 20.73 1.90 -7.68
N GLU A 18 21.50 0.95 -8.23
CA GLU A 18 22.10 1.04 -9.57
C GLU A 18 21.07 1.00 -10.71
N HIS A 19 19.89 0.43 -10.47
CA HIS A 19 18.77 0.37 -11.42
C HIS A 19 17.71 1.46 -11.16
N GLY A 20 18.10 2.54 -10.47
CA GLY A 20 17.21 3.67 -10.19
C GLY A 20 16.37 3.53 -8.90
N GLY A 21 16.61 2.47 -8.12
CA GLY A 21 15.98 2.25 -6.83
C GLY A 21 16.40 3.25 -5.74
N ARG A 22 15.85 3.07 -4.53
CA ARG A 22 16.12 3.96 -3.40
C ARG A 22 17.57 3.82 -2.93
N LYS A 23 18.26 4.95 -2.78
CA LYS A 23 19.55 5.01 -2.06
C LYS A 23 19.38 5.08 -0.54
N LYS A 24 18.24 5.60 -0.08
CA LYS A 24 17.91 5.68 1.34
C LYS A 24 17.33 4.35 1.82
N PRO A 25 17.61 3.93 3.06
CA PRO A 25 17.02 2.73 3.65
C PRO A 25 15.50 2.74 3.56
N ILE A 26 14.92 1.55 3.42
CA ILE A 26 13.48 1.33 3.54
C ILE A 26 13.20 1.07 5.02
N ILE A 27 12.30 1.86 5.59
CA ILE A 27 11.91 1.80 7.00
C ILE A 27 10.41 1.50 7.09
N SER A 28 9.99 0.84 8.16
CA SER A 28 8.57 0.57 8.42
C SER A 28 7.82 1.89 8.64
N GLY A 29 6.59 1.98 8.14
CA GLY A 29 5.81 3.22 8.12
C GLY A 29 6.11 4.15 6.94
N LEU A 30 6.96 3.74 5.99
CA LEU A 30 7.11 4.45 4.72
C LEU A 30 5.76 4.52 4.00
N ARG A 31 5.48 5.67 3.37
CA ARG A 31 4.25 5.92 2.61
C ARG A 31 4.55 6.01 1.11
N PRO A 32 4.76 4.88 0.42
CA PRO A 32 4.94 4.89 -1.03
C PRO A 32 3.63 5.14 -1.76
N GLN A 33 3.74 5.53 -3.03
CA GLN A 33 2.60 5.56 -3.96
C GLN A 33 2.46 4.20 -4.64
N PHE A 34 1.24 3.69 -4.70
CA PHE A 34 0.87 2.48 -5.42
C PHE A 34 0.32 2.88 -6.78
N TYR A 35 1.03 2.49 -7.83
CA TYR A 35 0.63 2.74 -9.19
C TYR A 35 0.03 1.48 -9.81
N TYR A 36 -1.25 1.54 -10.13
CA TYR A 36 -1.96 0.52 -10.90
C TYR A 36 -3.13 1.16 -11.64
N ASP A 37 -3.56 0.54 -12.75
CA ASP A 37 -4.64 1.04 -13.62
C ASP A 37 -4.48 2.52 -14.02
N GLY A 38 -3.24 2.99 -14.20
CA GLY A 38 -2.93 4.36 -14.64
C GLY A 38 -3.05 5.44 -13.56
N ARG A 39 -3.15 5.06 -12.27
CA ARG A 39 -3.31 6.00 -11.16
C ARG A 39 -2.40 5.67 -9.98
N ASP A 40 -1.89 6.72 -9.33
CA ASP A 40 -1.19 6.65 -8.05
C ASP A 40 -2.16 6.72 -6.87
N TRP A 41 -1.91 5.88 -5.88
CA TRP A 41 -2.67 5.83 -4.63
C TRP A 41 -1.73 5.83 -3.43
N ASP A 42 -2.09 6.57 -2.39
CA ASP A 42 -1.28 6.60 -1.18
C ASP A 42 -1.61 5.43 -0.26
N GLY A 43 -0.56 4.79 0.27
CA GLY A 43 -0.68 3.76 1.29
C GLY A 43 0.52 3.78 2.23
N THR A 44 0.45 2.99 3.28
CA THR A 44 1.53 2.80 4.25
C THR A 44 1.98 1.35 4.22
N MET A 45 3.27 1.14 4.32
CA MET A 45 3.90 -0.16 4.29
C MET A 45 4.42 -0.55 5.68
N HIS A 46 4.18 -1.79 6.07
CA HIS A 46 4.58 -2.37 7.34
C HIS A 46 5.28 -3.71 7.14
N PHE A 47 6.30 -3.95 7.95
CA PHE A 47 7.06 -5.19 7.98
C PHE A 47 7.67 -5.40 9.38
N ASP A 48 7.88 -6.67 9.74
CA ASP A 48 8.25 -7.07 11.12
C ASP A 48 9.77 -7.29 11.32
N THR A 49 10.63 -6.70 10.48
CA THR A 49 12.09 -6.88 10.58
C THR A 49 12.82 -5.68 11.17
N GLU A 50 13.81 -5.96 12.03
CA GLU A 50 14.80 -5.00 12.56
C GLU A 50 16.05 -4.90 11.67
N GLU A 51 16.14 -5.70 10.59
CA GLU A 51 17.28 -5.70 9.67
C GLU A 51 17.08 -4.78 8.45
N HIS A 52 18.19 -4.49 7.76
CA HIS A 52 18.18 -3.79 6.48
C HIS A 52 17.32 -4.53 5.46
N MET A 53 16.35 -3.84 4.85
CA MET A 53 15.50 -4.42 3.82
C MET A 53 16.32 -4.86 2.60
N PRO A 54 16.33 -6.15 2.23
CA PRO A 54 17.05 -6.60 1.05
C PRO A 54 16.41 -6.06 -0.23
N MET A 55 17.25 -5.76 -1.21
CA MET A 55 16.87 -5.17 -2.49
C MET A 55 17.11 -6.18 -3.61
N GLY A 56 16.31 -6.13 -4.67
CA GLY A 56 16.47 -6.99 -5.86
C GLY A 56 15.97 -8.44 -5.69
N ILE A 57 15.46 -8.81 -4.52
CA ILE A 57 14.84 -10.12 -4.27
C ILE A 57 13.39 -9.97 -3.79
N PRO A 58 12.55 -11.01 -3.97
CA PRO A 58 11.18 -11.00 -3.46
C PRO A 58 11.14 -11.00 -1.93
N ILE A 59 10.28 -10.15 -1.36
CA ILE A 59 9.99 -10.09 0.07
C ILE A 59 8.50 -9.94 0.33
N ILE A 60 8.03 -10.44 1.47
CA ILE A 60 6.63 -10.33 1.89
C ILE A 60 6.43 -9.06 2.70
N MET A 61 5.41 -8.28 2.34
CA MET A 61 5.08 -7.03 3.02
C MET A 61 3.58 -6.87 3.20
N TYR A 62 3.21 -6.10 4.23
CA TYR A 62 1.83 -5.73 4.52
C TYR A 62 1.59 -4.26 4.24
N PHE A 63 0.40 -3.94 3.75
CA PHE A 63 0.07 -2.58 3.37
C PHE A 63 -1.32 -2.17 3.82
N ALA A 64 -1.48 -0.89 4.13
CA ALA A 64 -2.76 -0.25 4.40
C ALA A 64 -2.94 0.97 3.49
N PHE A 65 -4.12 1.13 2.91
CA PHE A 65 -4.43 2.21 1.99
C PHE A 65 -5.03 3.40 2.72
N ILE A 66 -4.78 4.61 2.20
CA ILE A 66 -5.40 5.82 2.73
C ILE A 66 -6.86 5.95 2.27
N SER A 67 -7.19 5.38 1.12
CA SER A 67 -8.53 5.37 0.53
C SER A 67 -8.96 3.94 0.20
N PRO A 68 -9.09 3.04 1.20
CA PRO A 68 -9.39 1.61 1.00
C PRO A 68 -10.63 1.35 0.12
N GLU A 69 -11.65 2.21 0.20
CA GLU A 69 -12.86 2.17 -0.62
C GLU A 69 -12.60 2.29 -2.11
N CYS A 70 -11.51 2.96 -2.52
CA CYS A 70 -11.13 3.09 -3.92
C CYS A 70 -10.51 1.82 -4.51
N HIS A 71 -10.11 0.89 -3.65
CA HIS A 71 -9.36 -0.33 -3.98
C HIS A 71 -10.23 -1.58 -3.96
N TRP A 72 -11.29 -1.59 -3.15
CA TRP A 72 -12.22 -2.72 -3.05
C TRP A 72 -12.81 -3.07 -4.43
N GLY A 73 -12.78 -4.37 -4.77
CA GLY A 73 -13.20 -4.90 -6.08
C GLY A 73 -12.20 -4.68 -7.23
N LYS A 74 -11.14 -3.88 -7.05
CA LYS A 74 -10.06 -3.70 -8.06
C LYS A 74 -8.81 -4.49 -7.74
N LEU A 75 -8.50 -4.63 -6.46
CA LEU A 75 -7.36 -5.40 -5.98
C LEU A 75 -7.77 -6.86 -5.79
N LEU A 76 -7.03 -7.77 -6.41
CA LEU A 76 -7.25 -9.22 -6.35
C LEU A 76 -5.90 -9.93 -6.26
N PRO A 77 -5.83 -11.14 -5.66
CA PRO A 77 -4.64 -11.98 -5.72
C PRO A 77 -4.10 -12.10 -7.15
N GLY A 78 -2.79 -11.93 -7.32
CA GLY A 78 -2.11 -11.93 -8.60
C GLY A 78 -2.05 -10.59 -9.32
N LYS A 79 -2.82 -9.57 -8.91
CA LYS A 79 -2.73 -8.23 -9.53
C LYS A 79 -1.35 -7.62 -9.24
N GLU A 80 -0.75 -7.08 -10.29
CA GLU A 80 0.54 -6.39 -10.24
C GLU A 80 0.35 -4.89 -10.02
N PHE A 81 1.32 -4.27 -9.37
CA PHE A 81 1.41 -2.83 -9.14
C PHE A 81 2.86 -2.39 -9.05
N GLN A 82 3.09 -1.08 -9.17
CA GLN A 82 4.41 -0.48 -8.93
C GLN A 82 4.38 0.33 -7.63
N LEU A 83 5.44 0.23 -6.84
CA LEU A 83 5.70 1.16 -5.75
C LEU A 83 6.51 2.34 -6.30
N ARG A 84 6.11 3.55 -5.94
CA ARG A 84 6.73 4.78 -6.43
C ARG A 84 7.07 5.76 -5.29
N ASP A 85 8.10 6.55 -5.53
CA ASP A 85 8.46 7.75 -4.76
C ASP A 85 8.41 8.95 -5.72
N GLY A 86 7.25 9.61 -5.74
CA GLY A 86 6.88 10.58 -6.77
C GLY A 86 6.93 9.93 -8.17
N PRO A 87 7.66 10.51 -9.14
CA PRO A 87 7.67 9.96 -10.50
C PRO A 87 8.45 8.63 -10.61
N LYS A 88 9.30 8.29 -9.64
CA LYS A 88 10.25 7.18 -9.74
C LYS A 88 9.65 5.87 -9.26
N ILE A 89 9.82 4.80 -10.04
CA ILE A 89 9.53 3.44 -9.59
C ILE A 89 10.64 3.01 -8.63
N ILE A 90 10.26 2.49 -7.47
CA ILE A 90 11.17 2.00 -6.43
C ILE A 90 11.04 0.49 -6.20
N GLY A 91 9.97 -0.13 -6.68
CA GLY A 91 9.77 -1.57 -6.60
C GLY A 91 8.55 -2.03 -7.40
N ASN A 92 8.50 -3.33 -7.67
CA ASN A 92 7.35 -3.97 -8.28
C ASN A 92 6.68 -4.87 -7.25
N GLY A 93 5.35 -4.92 -7.26
CA GLY A 93 4.56 -5.68 -6.31
C GLY A 93 3.54 -6.58 -7.00
N ARG A 94 3.24 -7.71 -6.35
CA ARG A 94 2.18 -8.63 -6.73
C ARG A 94 1.36 -8.98 -5.50
N ILE A 95 0.05 -8.76 -5.57
CA ILE A 95 -0.85 -9.07 -4.46
C ILE A 95 -0.89 -10.58 -4.24
N LEU A 96 -0.69 -11.01 -3.00
CA LEU A 96 -0.82 -12.42 -2.62
C LEU A 96 -2.21 -12.71 -2.07
N ARG A 97 -2.71 -11.86 -1.18
CA ARG A 97 -4.06 -11.95 -0.64
C ARG A 97 -4.55 -10.61 -0.09
N LEU A 98 -5.88 -10.48 -0.04
CA LEU A 98 -6.56 -9.45 0.73
C LEU A 98 -6.63 -9.93 2.19
N ILE A 99 -6.45 -9.01 3.13
CA ILE A 99 -6.56 -9.26 4.57
C ILE A 99 -7.78 -8.48 5.08
N ASP A 100 -7.63 -7.20 5.42
CA ASP A 100 -8.69 -6.38 6.01
C ASP A 100 -9.33 -5.38 5.02
N LEU A 101 -8.97 -5.43 3.73
CA LEU A 101 -9.36 -4.41 2.74
C LEU A 101 -10.88 -4.20 2.65
N GLU A 102 -11.67 -5.26 2.74
CA GLU A 102 -13.14 -5.17 2.72
C GLU A 102 -13.67 -4.34 3.89
N GLU A 103 -13.21 -4.66 5.10
CA GLU A 103 -13.62 -4.00 6.33
C GLU A 103 -13.17 -2.53 6.33
N SER A 104 -11.92 -2.26 5.92
CA SER A 104 -11.38 -0.91 5.76
C SER A 104 -12.20 -0.08 4.76
N ALA A 105 -12.57 -0.66 3.62
CA ALA A 105 -13.37 0.01 2.58
C ALA A 105 -14.79 0.32 3.07
N ASN A 106 -15.43 -0.63 3.74
CA ASN A 106 -16.76 -0.46 4.30
C ASN A 106 -16.77 0.62 5.40
N THR A 107 -15.73 0.66 6.24
CA THR A 107 -15.59 1.66 7.31
C THR A 107 -15.38 3.07 6.75
N ALA A 108 -14.51 3.21 5.73
CA ALA A 108 -14.26 4.50 5.07
C ALA A 108 -15.51 5.05 4.38
N SER A 109 -16.26 4.19 3.66
CA SER A 109 -17.49 4.58 2.95
C SER A 109 -18.60 5.07 3.90
N GLN A 110 -18.77 4.40 5.05
CA GLN A 110 -19.73 4.82 6.08
C GLN A 110 -19.36 6.16 6.72
N SER A 111 -18.06 6.35 6.97
CA SER A 111 -17.54 7.58 7.57
C SER A 111 -17.78 8.79 6.67
N GLU A 112 -17.48 8.65 5.36
CA GLU A 112 -17.74 9.69 4.36
C GLU A 112 -19.23 10.04 4.27
N THR A 113 -20.09 9.01 4.24
CA THR A 113 -21.55 9.19 4.23
C THR A 113 -22.01 10.01 5.44
N TYR A 114 -21.50 9.71 6.63
CA TYR A 114 -21.85 10.44 7.85
C TYR A 114 -21.38 11.90 7.81
N SER A 115 -20.16 12.15 7.31
CA SER A 115 -19.61 13.50 7.17
C SER A 115 -20.41 14.37 6.20
N ILE A 116 -20.89 13.82 5.08
CA ILE A 116 -21.76 14.52 4.13
C ILE A 116 -23.10 14.88 4.77
N MET A 117 -23.72 13.93 5.51
CA MET A 117 -24.99 14.16 6.18
C MET A 117 -24.92 15.26 7.25
N ARG A 118 -23.79 15.40 7.96
CA ARG A 118 -23.60 16.52 8.90
C ARG A 118 -23.46 17.86 8.18
N LYS A 119 -22.63 17.93 7.14
CA LYS A 119 -22.42 19.19 6.39
C LYS A 119 -23.68 19.76 5.74
N ASN A 120 -24.65 18.90 5.40
CA ASN A 120 -25.92 19.33 4.80
C ASN A 120 -26.99 19.76 5.81
N ASN A 121 -26.73 19.56 7.12
CA ASN A 121 -27.64 19.93 8.21
C ASN A 121 -27.18 21.20 8.97
N ASP A 122 -26.07 21.81 8.56
CA ASP A 122 -25.55 23.10 9.04
C ASP A 122 -25.79 24.21 7.99
#